data_AF-A0A1Y1Q3J3-F1
#
_entry.id   AF-A0A1Y1Q3J3-F1
#
_cell.length_a   1.000
_cell.length_b   1.000
_cell.length_c   1.000
_cell.angle_alpha   90.00
_cell.angle_beta   90.00
_cell.angle_gamma   90.00
#
_symmetry.space_group_name_H-M   'P 1'
#
loop_
_entity.id
_entity.type
_entity.pdbx_description
1 polymer ?
#
loop_
_entity_poly.entity_id
_entity_poly.type
_entity_poly.pdbx_seq_one_letter_code
_entity_poly.pdbx_strand_id
1 'polypeptide(L)'
;KDNSGIIWMTPVTSKTEKIQGIIEEKKKNGRNYEDLFHPLKIGRRESFLLIADMFPIVEEHIERAYTISGIPFKLLDEKQISQIDKKAKTILALLRKGIKFSPTQADILKIESDLKSRV
;
A
#
# COMPACT_ATOMS: atom_id res chain seq x y z
N LYS A 1 9.27 -3.62 -16.40
CA LYS A 1 8.01 -2.89 -16.12
C LYS A 1 6.98 -3.44 -17.07
N ASP A 2 5.76 -3.72 -16.60
CA ASP A 2 4.69 -3.97 -17.56
C ASP A 2 4.38 -2.63 -18.27
N ASN A 3 3.98 -2.70 -19.54
CA ASN A 3 3.64 -1.53 -20.35
C ASN A 3 2.14 -1.21 -20.26
N SER A 4 1.43 -1.67 -19.22
CA SER A 4 -0.03 -1.50 -19.12
C SER A 4 -0.44 -0.10 -18.66
N GLY A 5 0.50 0.78 -18.28
CA GLY A 5 0.17 2.08 -17.68
C GLY A 5 -0.42 1.99 -16.27
N ILE A 6 -0.55 0.78 -15.71
CA ILE A 6 -1.08 0.57 -14.36
C ILE A 6 -0.02 0.90 -13.31
N ILE A 7 -0.43 1.68 -12.32
CA ILE A 7 0.34 2.05 -11.15
C ILE A 7 -0.31 1.39 -9.93
N TRP A 8 0.48 0.74 -9.08
CA TRP A 8 0.01 0.21 -7.80
C TRP A 8 0.21 1.26 -6.71
N MET A 9 -0.89 1.70 -6.10
CA MET A 9 -0.90 2.69 -5.03
C MET A 9 -1.35 2.06 -3.72
N THR A 10 -0.79 2.51 -2.59
CA THR A 10 -1.18 2.06 -1.25
C THR A 10 -1.64 3.26 -0.41
N PRO A 11 -2.73 3.12 0.36
CA PRO A 11 -3.21 4.20 1.21
C PRO A 11 -2.30 4.41 2.43
N VAL A 12 -2.31 5.63 2.95
CA VAL A 12 -1.62 6.02 4.19
C VAL A 12 -2.66 6.30 5.28
N THR A 13 -2.36 5.91 6.51
CA THR A 13 -3.15 6.28 7.69
C THR A 13 -2.27 6.87 8.79
N SER A 14 -2.81 7.87 9.50
CA SER A 14 -2.21 8.39 10.74
C SER A 14 -2.75 7.70 11.99
N LYS A 15 -3.65 6.71 11.86
CA LYS A 15 -4.23 5.96 13.00
C LYS A 15 -3.25 4.91 13.52
N THR A 16 -2.09 5.36 14.00
CA THR A 16 -0.94 4.52 14.39
C THR A 16 -1.30 3.51 15.47
N GLU A 17 -1.99 3.93 16.54
CA GLU A 17 -2.41 3.07 17.65
C GLU A 17 -3.27 1.89 17.18
N LYS A 18 -4.23 2.16 16.29
CA LYS A 18 -5.08 1.12 15.72
C LYS A 18 -4.25 0.09 14.94
N ILE A 19 -3.31 0.54 14.12
CA ILE A 19 -2.46 -0.37 13.33
C ILE A 19 -1.52 -1.17 14.23
N GLN A 20 -0.95 -0.55 15.26
CA GLN A 20 -0.12 -1.24 16.24
C GLN A 20 -0.90 -2.35 16.96
N GLY A 21 -2.12 -2.07 17.42
CA GLY A 21 -2.98 -3.07 18.03
C GLY A 21 -3.27 -4.26 17.12
N ILE A 22 -3.51 -4.02 15.82
CA ILE A 22 -3.67 -5.10 14.82
C ILE A 22 -2.39 -5.93 14.71
N ILE A 23 -1.21 -5.29 14.60
CA ILE A 23 0.07 -6.00 14.49
C ILE A 23 0.30 -6.90 15.71
N GLU A 24 0.05 -6.39 16.92
CA GLU A 24 0.21 -7.15 18.16
C GLU A 24 -0.74 -8.35 18.25
N GLU A 25 -2.02 -8.16 17.92
CA GLU A 25 -3.01 -9.24 17.90
C GLU A 25 -2.60 -10.35 16.91
N LYS A 26 -2.11 -9.97 15.74
CA LYS A 26 -1.62 -10.92 14.74
C LYS A 26 -0.39 -11.69 15.20
N LYS A 27 0.56 -11.03 15.86
CA LYS A 27 1.75 -11.66 16.45
C LYS A 27 1.39 -12.72 17.50
N LYS A 28 0.43 -12.40 18.38
CA LYS A 28 -0.08 -13.36 19.39
C LYS A 28 -0.66 -14.64 18.76
N ASN A 29 -1.27 -14.51 17.59
CA ASN A 29 -1.88 -15.62 16.86
C ASN A 29 -0.88 -16.40 15.97
N GLY A 30 0.44 -16.16 16.12
CA GLY A 30 1.48 -16.87 15.38
C GLY A 30 1.54 -16.54 13.89
N ARG A 31 0.89 -15.46 13.45
CA ARG A 31 0.86 -15.05 12.04
C ARG A 31 1.79 -13.86 11.83
N ASN A 32 2.83 -14.04 11.01
CA ASN A 32 3.74 -12.96 10.65
C ASN A 32 3.13 -12.11 9.52
N TYR A 33 2.42 -11.05 9.91
CA TYR A 33 1.79 -10.09 9.00
C TYR A 33 2.51 -8.74 8.99
N GLU A 34 3.80 -8.69 9.35
CA GLU A 34 4.58 -7.45 9.35
C GLU A 34 4.69 -6.80 7.98
N ASP A 35 4.46 -7.56 6.91
CA ASP A 35 4.47 -7.04 5.53
C ASP A 35 3.15 -6.36 5.12
N LEU A 36 2.08 -6.48 5.92
CA LEU A 36 0.79 -5.80 5.63
C LEU A 36 0.86 -4.29 5.84
N PHE A 37 1.79 -3.84 6.68
CA PHE A 37 1.94 -2.45 7.06
C PHE A 37 3.41 -2.02 6.98
N HIS A 38 3.64 -0.74 6.73
CA HIS A 38 4.99 -0.17 6.83
C HIS A 38 4.94 1.19 7.54
N PRO A 39 5.66 1.37 8.65
CA PRO A 39 5.71 2.65 9.35
C PRO A 39 6.38 3.70 8.47
N LEU A 40 5.81 4.91 8.45
CA LEU A 40 6.27 6.01 7.63
C LEU A 40 6.11 7.31 8.41
N LYS A 41 7.07 8.23 8.27
CA LYS A 41 6.94 9.59 8.78
C LYS A 41 6.71 10.56 7.64
N ILE A 42 5.60 11.29 7.71
CA ILE A 42 5.23 12.32 6.72
C ILE A 42 5.30 13.69 7.43
N GLY A 43 6.39 14.42 7.18
CA GLY A 43 6.71 15.63 7.93
C GLY A 43 6.90 15.32 9.41
N ARG A 44 6.00 15.83 10.26
CA ARG A 44 6.00 15.57 11.71
C ARG A 44 5.04 14.45 12.14
N ARG A 45 4.27 13.88 11.22
CA ARG A 45 3.23 12.89 11.53
C ARG A 45 3.79 11.48 11.35
N GLU A 46 3.67 10.68 12.40
CA GLU A 46 3.83 9.23 12.31
C GLU A 46 2.61 8.65 11.57
N SER A 47 2.85 7.67 10.71
CA SER A 47 1.84 7.10 9.82
C SER A 47 2.21 5.67 9.43
N PHE A 48 1.27 4.98 8.80
CA PHE A 48 1.50 3.66 8.20
C PHE A 48 1.02 3.65 6.75
N LEU A 49 1.81 3.02 5.89
CA LEU A 49 1.33 2.50 4.60
C LEU A 49 0.55 1.22 4.86
N LEU A 50 -0.63 1.12 4.24
CA LEU A 50 -1.51 -0.05 4.32
C LEU A 50 -1.29 -0.93 3.08
N ILE A 51 -0.18 -1.67 3.07
CA ILE A 51 0.27 -2.45 1.91
C ILE A 51 -0.76 -3.50 1.51
N ALA A 52 -1.44 -4.11 2.49
CA ALA A 52 -2.53 -5.06 2.26
C ALA A 52 -3.71 -4.47 1.46
N ASP A 53 -3.92 -3.16 1.57
CA ASP A 53 -5.01 -2.42 0.93
C ASP A 53 -4.52 -1.66 -0.32
N MET A 54 -3.40 -2.04 -0.91
CA MET A 54 -2.96 -1.45 -2.18
C MET A 54 -3.89 -1.82 -3.33
N PHE A 55 -4.01 -0.92 -4.30
CA PHE A 55 -4.93 -1.06 -5.42
C PHE A 55 -4.32 -0.49 -6.70
N PRO A 56 -4.73 -1.00 -7.88
CA PRO A 56 -4.25 -0.50 -9.16
C PRO A 56 -4.99 0.79 -9.56
N ILE A 57 -4.27 1.72 -10.17
CA ILE A 57 -4.77 2.97 -10.75
C ILE A 57 -4.08 3.24 -12.10
N VAL A 58 -4.51 4.29 -12.79
CA VAL A 58 -3.84 4.87 -13.97
C VAL A 58 -3.54 6.34 -13.70
N GLU A 59 -2.68 6.95 -14.52
CA GLU A 59 -2.24 8.35 -14.35
C GLU A 59 -3.41 9.35 -14.34
N GLU A 60 -4.45 9.11 -15.14
CA GLU A 60 -5.66 9.95 -15.20
C GLU A 60 -6.42 10.06 -13.86
N HIS A 61 -6.24 9.10 -12.96
CA HIS A 61 -6.84 9.15 -11.62
C HIS A 61 -6.02 10.02 -10.64
N ILE A 62 -4.83 10.48 -11.01
CA ILE A 62 -3.95 11.26 -10.15
C ILE A 62 -4.22 12.74 -10.38
N GLU A 63 -4.89 13.39 -9.42
CA GLU A 63 -5.19 14.82 -9.50
C GLU A 63 -3.93 15.70 -9.37
N ARG A 64 -3.08 15.43 -8.38
CA ARG A 64 -1.86 16.20 -8.09
C ARG A 64 -0.94 15.48 -7.10
N ALA A 65 0.30 15.96 -6.98
CA ALA A 65 1.22 15.53 -5.93
C ALA A 65 0.74 15.97 -4.53
N TYR A 66 0.97 15.12 -3.53
CA TYR A 66 0.79 15.48 -2.12
C TYR A 66 1.92 16.41 -1.67
N THR A 67 1.59 17.52 -1.01
CA THR A 67 2.55 18.54 -0.58
C THR A 67 2.54 18.76 0.93
N ILE A 68 3.70 19.12 1.49
CA ILE A 68 3.86 19.58 2.87
C ILE A 68 4.43 20.99 2.80
N SER A 69 3.68 21.97 3.31
CA SER A 69 4.05 23.39 3.23
C SER A 69 4.37 23.84 1.79
N GLY A 70 3.60 23.36 0.81
CA GLY A 70 3.77 23.69 -0.61
C GLY A 70 4.85 22.87 -1.34
N ILE A 71 5.64 22.06 -0.65
CA ILE A 71 6.70 21.24 -1.25
C ILE A 71 6.17 19.81 -1.49
N PRO A 72 6.25 19.26 -2.72
CA PRO A 72 5.89 17.87 -2.98
C PRO A 72 6.65 16.90 -2.08
N PHE A 73 5.90 16.07 -1.36
CA PHE A 73 6.48 15.04 -0.51
C PHE A 73 6.98 13.87 -1.36
N LYS A 74 8.22 13.44 -1.11
CA LYS A 74 8.82 12.26 -1.72
C LYS A 74 9.60 11.49 -0.67
N LEU A 75 9.53 10.16 -0.75
CA LEU A 75 10.48 9.30 -0.07
C LEU A 75 11.81 9.38 -0.79
N LEU A 76 12.89 9.62 -0.03
CA LEU A 76 14.26 9.72 -0.57
C LEU A 76 15.18 8.60 -0.06
N ASP A 77 14.82 7.95 1.05
CA ASP A 77 15.59 6.83 1.59
C ASP A 77 15.41 5.58 0.69
N GLU A 78 16.42 5.30 -0.12
CA GLU A 78 16.43 4.17 -1.05
C GLU A 78 16.28 2.81 -0.34
N LYS A 79 16.80 2.69 0.88
CA LYS A 79 16.67 1.46 1.68
C LYS A 79 15.23 1.28 2.11
N GLN A 80 14.58 2.35 2.60
CA GLN A 80 13.17 2.33 2.95
C GLN A 80 12.30 2.01 1.73
N ILE A 81 12.57 2.66 0.59
CA ILE A 81 11.88 2.40 -0.69
C ILE A 81 12.02 0.92 -1.07
N SER A 82 13.24 0.37 -1.03
CA SER A 82 13.49 -1.05 -1.35
C SER A 82 12.72 -2.00 -0.43
N GLN A 83 12.60 -1.68 0.86
CA GLN A 83 11.81 -2.48 1.81
C GLN A 83 10.31 -2.43 1.49
N ILE A 84 9.77 -1.25 1.21
CA ILE A 84 8.36 -1.08 0.81
C ILE A 84 8.09 -1.87 -0.48
N ASP A 85 8.99 -1.79 -1.46
CA ASP A 85 8.89 -2.48 -2.73
C ASP A 85 8.84 -4.01 -2.57
N LYS A 86 9.69 -4.56 -1.69
CA LYS A 86 9.71 -6.00 -1.38
C LYS A 86 8.40 -6.43 -0.74
N LYS A 87 7.92 -5.67 0.26
CA LYS A 87 6.64 -5.95 0.92
C LYS A 87 5.48 -5.91 -0.06
N ALA A 88 5.39 -4.86 -0.88
CA ALA A 88 4.34 -4.71 -1.89
C ALA A 88 4.34 -5.88 -2.89
N LYS A 89 5.51 -6.32 -3.39
CA LYS A 89 5.60 -7.47 -4.29
C LYS A 89 5.10 -8.76 -3.64
N THR A 90 5.48 -9.01 -2.40
CA THR A 90 5.02 -10.18 -1.63
C THR A 90 3.50 -10.16 -1.45
N ILE A 91 2.95 -9.04 -0.98
CA ILE A 91 1.51 -8.90 -0.75
C ILE A 91 0.75 -9.00 -2.07
N LEU A 92 1.23 -8.40 -3.16
CA LEU A 92 0.56 -8.45 -4.46
C LEU A 92 0.46 -9.89 -4.97
N ALA A 93 1.53 -10.67 -4.81
CA ALA A 93 1.52 -12.08 -5.17
C ALA A 93 0.49 -12.89 -4.37
N LEU A 94 0.29 -12.57 -3.09
CA LEU A 94 -0.74 -13.19 -2.25
C LEU A 94 -2.14 -12.75 -2.65
N LEU A 95 -2.36 -11.45 -2.91
CA LEU A 95 -3.66 -10.93 -3.35
C LEU A 95 -4.09 -11.53 -4.69
N ARG A 96 -3.15 -11.67 -5.65
CA ARG A 96 -3.40 -12.33 -6.95
C ARG A 96 -3.72 -13.82 -6.83
N LYS A 97 -3.34 -14.48 -5.73
CA LYS A 97 -3.75 -15.85 -5.39
C LYS A 97 -5.12 -15.92 -4.68
N GLY A 98 -5.79 -14.78 -4.49
CA GLY A 98 -7.08 -14.70 -3.82
C GLY A 98 -7.00 -14.69 -2.29
N ILE A 99 -5.81 -14.53 -1.70
CA ILE A 99 -5.67 -14.40 -0.25
C ILE A 99 -6.27 -13.08 0.21
N LYS A 100 -7.17 -13.15 1.20
CA LYS A 100 -7.79 -11.98 1.82
C LYS A 100 -7.17 -11.71 3.19
N PHE A 101 -6.86 -10.45 3.45
CA PHE A 101 -6.34 -9.96 4.73
C PHE A 101 -7.42 -9.29 5.59
N SER A 102 -8.51 -8.84 4.96
CA SER A 102 -9.68 -8.25 5.61
C SER A 102 -10.99 -8.76 4.97
N PRO A 103 -12.10 -8.90 5.74
CA PRO A 103 -13.42 -9.18 5.20
C PRO A 103 -13.94 -8.10 4.25
N THR A 104 -13.48 -6.85 4.41
CA THR A 104 -13.92 -5.68 3.62
C THR A 104 -12.92 -5.28 2.54
N GLN A 105 -12.04 -6.20 2.14
CA GLN A 105 -10.99 -5.91 1.15
C GLN A 105 -11.60 -5.68 -0.24
N ALA A 106 -11.12 -4.65 -0.93
CA ALA A 106 -11.56 -4.34 -2.28
C ALA A 106 -11.24 -5.48 -3.27
N ASP A 107 -12.06 -5.64 -4.30
CA ASP A 107 -11.81 -6.58 -5.40
C ASP A 107 -10.79 -6.00 -6.38
N ILE A 108 -9.52 -6.04 -5.96
CA ILE A 108 -8.42 -5.44 -6.72
C ILE A 108 -8.19 -6.12 -8.07
N LEU A 109 -8.57 -7.40 -8.24
CA LEU A 109 -8.39 -8.12 -9.50
C LEU A 109 -9.43 -7.70 -10.52
N LYS A 110 -10.66 -7.46 -10.07
CA LYS A 110 -11.67 -6.83 -10.91
C LYS A 110 -11.23 -5.43 -11.35
N ILE A 111 -10.76 -4.60 -10.41
CA ILE A 111 -10.26 -3.25 -10.74
C ILE A 111 -9.09 -3.33 -11.73
N GLU A 112 -8.12 -4.22 -11.50
CA GLU A 112 -6.98 -4.42 -12.41
C GLU A 112 -7.44 -4.83 -13.82
N SER A 113 -8.39 -5.76 -13.93
CA SER A 113 -8.94 -6.22 -15.21
C SER A 113 -9.70 -5.11 -15.93
N ASP A 114 -10.53 -4.36 -15.21
CA ASP A 114 -11.31 -3.26 -15.77
C ASP A 114 -10.38 -2.17 -16.32
N LEU A 115 -9.27 -1.87 -15.63
CA LEU A 115 -8.27 -0.93 -16.13
C LEU A 115 -7.57 -1.46 -17.38
N LYS A 116 -7.11 -2.73 -17.37
CA LYS A 116 -6.44 -3.35 -18.54
C LYS A 116 -7.31 -3.41 -19.80
N SER A 117 -8.63 -3.41 -19.65
CA SER A 117 -9.55 -3.42 -20.80
C SER A 117 -9.71 -2.05 -21.46
N ARG A 118 -9.23 -0.98 -20.82
CA ARG A 118 -9.39 0.42 -21.27
C ARG A 118 -8.12 0.99 -21.92
N VAL A 119 -6.97 0.37 -21.66
CA VAL A 119 -5.65 0.67 -22.24
C VAL A 119 -5.32 -0.34 -23.33
#